data_AF-A0A968FTQ1-F1
#
_entry.id   AF-A0A968FTQ1-F1
#
_cell.length_a   1.000
_cell.length_b   1.000
_cell.length_c   1.000
_cell.angle_alpha   90.00
_cell.angle_beta   90.00
_cell.angle_gamma   90.00
#
_symmetry.space_group_name_H-M   'P 1'
#
loop_
_entity.id
_entity.type
_entity.pdbx_description
1 polymer ?
#
loop_
_entity_poly.entity_id
_entity_poly.type
_entity_poly.pdbx_seq_one_letter_code
_entity_poly.pdbx_strand_id
1 'polypeptide(L)'
;MFIFAKDIGERDHKHSRESEHPPLREYMVYQRKLFPYTIVRAGLDLAYKELDDILSYIDNDYQKPADSTREDYPADIPEWYRTRFPWSGSFMSMEDMHALLVRLIQSMDSFRSYERGNSYHYAVLYDSTHNIVNVYNELLARDPHQARDIHLSNGVEVDFEDFVNNYWPHLEFMILSKPDYAHPRLMERVRQIEDEIKQRLDDGLPPLEALAQAGRMFTLDPATLPLLRRDPIAPELAELDSLPLEEAPYSHLSQIVPEDSPYAGRTVLDAEYEANHKISQLRTPA
;
A
#
# COMPACT_ATOMS: atom_id res chain seq x y z
N MET A 1 -5.50 9.93 11.52
CA MET A 1 -5.80 8.70 10.77
C MET A 1 -5.22 8.85 9.38
N PHE A 2 -4.34 7.93 8.99
CA PHE A 2 -3.72 7.96 7.66
C PHE A 2 -4.77 7.80 6.55
N ILE A 3 -4.63 8.58 5.47
CA ILE A 3 -5.55 8.58 4.34
C ILE A 3 -5.17 7.47 3.34
N PHE A 4 -6.17 6.70 2.92
CA PHE A 4 -6.08 5.72 1.83
C PHE A 4 -7.03 6.11 0.68
N ALA A 5 -7.10 5.32 -0.39
CA ALA A 5 -8.10 5.51 -1.45
C ALA A 5 -9.54 5.35 -0.94
N LYS A 6 -9.73 4.41 0.00
CA LYS A 6 -10.98 4.17 0.72
C LYS A 6 -10.72 4.20 2.22
N ASP A 7 -11.73 4.53 3.00
CA ASP A 7 -11.59 4.54 4.46
C ASP A 7 -11.37 3.11 4.98
N ILE A 8 -10.16 2.84 5.47
CA ILE A 8 -9.78 1.53 6.04
C ILE A 8 -10.43 1.26 7.40
N GLY A 9 -11.06 2.27 8.02
CA GLY A 9 -11.88 2.14 9.22
C GLY A 9 -13.33 1.73 8.93
N GLU A 10 -13.81 1.92 7.71
CA GLU A 10 -15.17 1.56 7.29
C GLU A 10 -15.18 0.18 6.62
N ARG A 11 -15.80 -0.80 7.29
CA ARG A 11 -15.83 -2.19 6.82
C ARG A 11 -17.20 -2.62 6.31
N ASP A 12 -18.28 -2.02 6.81
CA ASP A 12 -19.62 -2.58 6.68
C ASP A 12 -20.39 -2.02 5.47
N HIS A 13 -19.65 -1.50 4.48
CA HIS A 13 -20.23 -1.02 3.23
C HIS A 13 -21.13 -2.08 2.58
N LYS A 14 -22.31 -1.63 2.14
CA LYS A 14 -23.28 -2.46 1.42
C LYS A 14 -23.46 -1.87 0.03
N HIS A 15 -23.00 -2.61 -0.96
CA HIS A 15 -23.09 -2.18 -2.34
C HIS A 15 -24.57 -2.22 -2.78
N SER A 16 -25.03 -1.17 -3.46
CA SER A 16 -26.46 -0.99 -3.82
C SER A 16 -27.05 -2.16 -4.62
N ARG A 17 -26.22 -2.82 -5.44
CA ARG A 17 -26.62 -3.90 -6.37
C ARG A 17 -26.38 -5.33 -5.88
N GLU A 18 -26.10 -5.56 -4.59
CA GLU A 18 -25.90 -6.92 -4.06
C GLU A 18 -27.12 -7.83 -4.21
N SER A 19 -28.34 -7.26 -4.26
CA SER A 19 -29.58 -8.03 -4.49
C SER A 19 -29.74 -8.50 -5.94
N GLU A 20 -29.13 -7.79 -6.90
CA GLU A 20 -29.28 -8.02 -8.34
C GLU A 20 -28.17 -8.88 -8.93
N HIS A 21 -26.97 -8.85 -8.33
CA HIS A 21 -25.77 -9.53 -8.83
C HIS A 21 -25.20 -10.47 -7.76
N PRO A 22 -25.58 -11.77 -7.77
CA PRO A 22 -25.07 -12.73 -6.79
C PRO A 22 -23.54 -12.81 -6.68
N PRO A 23 -22.76 -12.80 -7.79
CA PRO A 23 -21.29 -12.81 -7.70
C PRO A 23 -20.72 -11.56 -7.01
N LEU A 24 -21.29 -10.37 -7.27
CA LEU A 24 -20.90 -9.14 -6.61
C LEU A 24 -21.22 -9.18 -5.12
N ARG A 25 -22.36 -9.78 -4.75
CA ARG A 25 -22.71 -10.00 -3.35
C ARG A 25 -21.71 -10.88 -2.63
N GLU A 26 -21.26 -11.96 -3.26
CA GLU A 26 -20.22 -12.83 -2.69
C GLU A 26 -18.91 -12.07 -2.48
N TYR A 27 -18.51 -11.26 -3.47
CA TYR A 27 -17.36 -10.36 -3.35
C TYR A 27 -17.51 -9.35 -2.19
N MET A 28 -18.66 -8.71 -2.05
CA MET A 28 -18.89 -7.78 -0.94
C MET A 28 -18.97 -8.48 0.42
N VAL A 29 -19.47 -9.72 0.48
CA VAL A 29 -19.38 -10.56 1.68
C VAL A 29 -17.93 -10.86 2.03
N TYR A 30 -17.09 -11.13 1.02
CA TYR A 30 -15.65 -11.28 1.21
C TYR A 30 -15.01 -9.99 1.74
N GLN A 31 -15.27 -8.83 1.12
CA GLN A 31 -14.74 -7.54 1.58
C GLN A 31 -15.07 -7.27 3.06
N ARG A 32 -16.32 -7.53 3.48
CA ARG A 32 -16.75 -7.37 4.88
C ARG A 32 -16.08 -8.33 5.87
N LYS A 33 -15.45 -9.42 5.40
CA LYS A 33 -14.66 -10.32 6.26
C LYS A 33 -13.25 -9.82 6.49
N LEU A 34 -12.74 -8.90 5.67
CA LEU A 34 -11.40 -8.32 5.86
C LEU A 34 -11.43 -7.25 6.97
N PHE A 35 -10.29 -7.05 7.63
CA PHE A 35 -10.12 -5.98 8.63
C PHE A 35 -9.02 -5.02 8.14
N PRO A 36 -9.33 -4.06 7.24
CA PRO A 36 -8.33 -3.25 6.54
C PRO A 36 -7.42 -2.45 7.48
N TYR A 37 -7.99 -1.80 8.50
CA TYR A 37 -7.22 -1.13 9.55
C TYR A 37 -6.21 -2.08 10.21
N THR A 38 -6.65 -3.28 10.61
CA THR A 38 -5.80 -4.27 11.27
C THR A 38 -4.72 -4.79 10.33
N ILE A 39 -5.04 -5.04 9.05
CA ILE A 39 -4.07 -5.46 8.02
C ILE A 39 -2.92 -4.46 7.94
N VAL A 40 -3.23 -3.17 7.80
CA VAL A 40 -2.21 -2.12 7.72
C VAL A 40 -1.45 -1.97 9.04
N ARG A 41 -2.16 -1.87 10.17
CA ARG A 41 -1.56 -1.64 11.49
C ARG A 41 -0.62 -2.78 11.91
N ALA A 42 -1.04 -4.02 11.72
CA ALA A 42 -0.24 -5.21 12.02
C ALA A 42 0.97 -5.33 11.08
N GLY A 43 0.82 -4.92 9.81
CA GLY A 43 1.93 -4.82 8.87
C GLY A 43 3.01 -3.87 9.34
N LEU A 44 2.60 -2.65 9.74
CA LEU A 44 3.51 -1.65 10.30
C LEU A 44 4.16 -2.13 11.60
N ASP A 45 3.41 -2.75 12.52
CA ASP A 45 3.96 -3.28 13.77
C ASP A 45 5.01 -4.38 13.53
N LEU A 46 4.74 -5.30 12.60
CA LEU A 46 5.68 -6.36 12.26
C LEU A 46 6.96 -5.78 11.66
N ALA A 47 6.81 -4.90 10.67
CA ALA A 47 7.94 -4.24 10.01
C ALA A 47 8.78 -3.43 11.00
N TYR A 48 8.14 -2.66 11.88
CA TYR A 48 8.80 -1.89 12.93
C TYR A 48 9.58 -2.80 13.87
N LYS A 49 8.93 -3.82 14.46
CA LYS A 49 9.59 -4.71 15.43
C LYS A 49 10.79 -5.44 14.82
N GLU A 50 10.66 -5.94 13.60
CA GLU A 50 11.76 -6.64 12.94
C GLU A 50 12.92 -5.72 12.61
N LEU A 51 12.64 -4.50 12.12
CA LEU A 51 13.69 -3.55 11.77
C LEU A 51 14.37 -2.96 13.01
N ASP A 52 13.60 -2.64 14.04
CA ASP A 52 14.09 -2.12 15.34
C ASP A 52 15.01 -3.14 16.03
N ASP A 53 14.65 -4.43 16.01
CA ASP A 53 15.49 -5.52 16.53
C ASP A 53 16.79 -5.69 15.73
N ILE A 54 16.75 -5.54 14.40
CA ILE A 54 17.94 -5.58 13.54
C ILE A 54 18.85 -4.36 13.78
N LEU A 55 18.29 -3.16 13.87
CA LEU A 55 19.05 -1.95 14.19
C LEU A 55 19.69 -2.05 15.58
N SER A 56 18.94 -2.52 16.57
CA SER A 56 19.45 -2.76 17.92
C SER A 56 20.60 -3.78 17.95
N TYR A 57 20.53 -4.82 17.11
CA TYR A 57 21.60 -5.79 16.94
C TYR A 57 22.88 -5.16 16.34
N ILE A 58 22.73 -4.29 15.34
CA ILE A 58 23.86 -3.56 14.73
C ILE A 58 24.49 -2.60 15.74
N ASP A 59 23.67 -1.82 16.44
CA ASP A 59 24.11 -0.85 17.45
C ASP A 59 24.78 -1.51 18.66
N ASN A 60 24.43 -2.78 18.93
CA ASN A 60 25.02 -3.61 19.99
C ASN A 60 26.18 -4.48 19.48
N ASP A 61 26.98 -3.99 18.54
CA ASP A 61 28.17 -4.66 18.00
C ASP A 61 27.90 -6.09 17.51
N TYR A 62 26.75 -6.33 16.87
CA TYR A 62 26.32 -7.63 16.37
C TYR A 62 26.18 -8.69 17.48
N GLN A 63 25.81 -8.25 18.69
CA GLN A 63 25.43 -9.12 19.80
C GLN A 63 23.92 -9.07 20.00
N LYS A 64 23.30 -10.25 20.20
CA LYS A 64 21.87 -10.36 20.46
C LYS A 64 21.47 -9.46 21.65
N PRO A 65 20.52 -8.52 21.48
CA PRO A 65 19.94 -7.75 22.57
C PRO A 65 19.33 -8.66 23.63
N ALA A 66 19.46 -8.28 24.90
CA ALA A 66 19.10 -9.13 26.04
C ALA A 66 17.59 -9.46 26.11
N ASP A 67 16.75 -8.58 25.58
CA ASP A 67 15.29 -8.66 25.53
C ASP A 67 14.76 -9.17 24.19
N SER A 68 15.63 -9.47 23.22
CA SER A 68 15.19 -9.98 21.92
C SER A 68 14.71 -11.43 21.99
N THR A 69 13.52 -11.65 21.43
CA THR A 69 12.95 -12.99 21.23
C THR A 69 13.44 -13.66 19.94
N ARG A 70 14.17 -12.94 19.08
CA ARG A 70 14.73 -13.49 17.85
C ARG A 70 15.80 -14.52 18.17
N GLU A 71 15.69 -15.71 17.59
CA GLU A 71 16.68 -16.78 17.79
C GLU A 71 17.93 -16.55 16.94
N ASP A 72 17.73 -16.19 15.66
CA ASP A 72 18.80 -16.03 14.68
C ASP A 72 18.75 -14.68 13.97
N TYR A 73 19.94 -14.07 13.80
CA TYR A 73 20.15 -12.85 13.05
C TYR A 73 20.66 -13.17 11.63
N PRO A 74 20.23 -12.41 10.60
CA PRO A 74 20.69 -12.64 9.24
C PRO A 74 22.19 -12.36 9.12
N ALA A 75 22.91 -13.27 8.45
CA ALA A 75 24.35 -13.11 8.21
C ALA A 75 24.66 -11.94 7.25
N ASP A 76 23.75 -11.66 6.32
CA ASP A 76 23.82 -10.53 5.39
C ASP A 76 22.60 -9.62 5.65
N ILE A 77 22.79 -8.61 6.50
CA ILE A 77 21.74 -7.65 6.85
C ILE A 77 21.30 -6.82 5.64
N PRO A 78 22.21 -6.27 4.79
CA PRO A 78 21.79 -5.57 3.57
C PRO A 78 20.92 -6.41 2.65
N GLU A 79 21.25 -7.69 2.44
CA GLU A 79 20.44 -8.57 1.60
C GLU A 79 19.12 -8.93 2.26
N TRP A 80 19.12 -9.20 3.57
CA TRP A 80 17.88 -9.38 4.33
C TRP A 80 16.96 -8.17 4.18
N TYR A 81 17.48 -6.96 4.32
CA TYR A 81 16.69 -5.74 4.23
C TYR A 81 16.04 -5.57 2.86
N ARG A 82 16.78 -5.80 1.76
CA ARG A 82 16.23 -5.73 0.40
C ARG A 82 15.24 -6.85 0.09
N THR A 83 15.44 -8.03 0.66
CA THR A 83 14.49 -9.15 0.49
C THR A 83 13.21 -8.90 1.29
N ARG A 84 13.34 -8.32 2.49
CA ARG A 84 12.22 -8.05 3.38
C ARG A 84 11.40 -6.84 2.91
N PHE A 85 12.05 -5.86 2.32
CA PHE A 85 11.44 -4.62 1.84
C PHE A 85 11.85 -4.38 0.38
N PRO A 86 11.31 -5.17 -0.57
CA PRO A 86 11.75 -5.13 -1.97
C PRO A 86 11.50 -3.78 -2.64
N TRP A 87 10.47 -3.05 -2.23
CA TRP A 87 10.17 -1.73 -2.76
C TRP A 87 10.89 -0.64 -2.00
N SER A 88 10.60 -0.46 -0.72
CA SER A 88 11.17 0.65 0.06
C SER A 88 12.68 0.48 0.28
N GLY A 89 13.17 -0.74 0.49
CA GLY A 89 14.59 -1.02 0.69
C GLY A 89 15.45 -0.84 -0.57
N SER A 90 14.84 -0.58 -1.73
CA SER A 90 15.57 -0.29 -2.97
C SER A 90 16.10 1.14 -3.06
N PHE A 91 15.54 2.07 -2.28
CA PHE A 91 15.87 3.50 -2.32
C PHE A 91 16.00 4.15 -0.93
N MET A 92 15.70 3.43 0.15
CA MET A 92 15.68 3.95 1.52
C MET A 92 16.73 3.25 2.38
N SER A 93 17.31 3.97 3.35
CA SER A 93 18.15 3.37 4.39
C SER A 93 17.31 2.68 5.46
N MET A 94 17.91 1.82 6.29
CA MET A 94 17.21 1.19 7.41
C MET A 94 16.75 2.24 8.44
N GLU A 95 17.57 3.27 8.66
CA GLU A 95 17.29 4.37 9.58
C GLU A 95 16.11 5.24 9.10
N ASP A 96 16.09 5.60 7.82
CA ASP A 96 14.98 6.35 7.23
C ASP A 96 13.68 5.52 7.24
N MET A 97 13.79 4.22 6.97
CA MET A 97 12.67 3.27 7.05
C MET A 97 12.10 3.18 8.45
N HIS A 98 12.95 3.04 9.45
CA HIS A 98 12.53 3.03 10.85
C HIS A 98 11.83 4.34 11.23
N ALA A 99 12.41 5.48 10.85
CA ALA A 99 11.84 6.80 11.11
C ALA A 99 10.46 7.00 10.44
N LEU A 100 10.26 6.48 9.22
CA LEU A 100 8.97 6.51 8.54
C LEU A 100 7.96 5.54 9.17
N LEU A 101 8.38 4.34 9.58
CA LEU A 101 7.53 3.38 10.28
C LEU A 101 6.97 3.97 11.59
N VAL A 102 7.82 4.65 12.38
CA VAL A 102 7.38 5.34 13.61
C VAL A 102 6.28 6.35 13.31
N ARG A 103 6.47 7.21 12.29
CA ARG A 103 5.46 8.21 11.90
C ARG A 103 4.17 7.57 11.41
N LEU A 104 4.26 6.54 10.59
CA LEU A 104 3.10 5.82 10.08
C LEU A 104 2.31 5.17 11.21
N ILE A 105 2.97 4.52 12.17
CA ILE A 105 2.32 3.95 13.36
C ILE A 105 1.60 5.04 14.15
N GLN A 106 2.27 6.16 14.44
CA GLN A 106 1.65 7.28 15.15
C GLN A 106 0.43 7.85 14.41
N SER A 107 0.47 7.89 13.07
CA SER A 107 -0.62 8.40 12.24
C SER A 107 -1.87 7.51 12.26
N MET A 108 -1.68 6.19 12.42
CA MET A 108 -2.76 5.21 12.58
C MET A 108 -3.50 5.42 13.90
N ASP A 109 -2.78 5.80 14.97
CA ASP A 109 -3.33 6.06 16.29
C ASP A 109 -3.85 7.50 16.47
N SER A 110 -3.73 8.36 15.46
CA SER A 110 -4.27 9.73 15.49
C SER A 110 -5.78 9.74 15.22
N PHE A 111 -6.57 10.24 16.18
CA PHE A 111 -8.02 10.44 16.06
C PHE A 111 -8.43 11.91 15.90
N ARG A 112 -7.46 12.84 15.80
CA ARG A 112 -7.72 14.29 15.81
C ARG A 112 -7.57 14.96 14.46
N SER A 113 -6.93 14.29 13.52
CA SER A 113 -6.57 14.78 12.19
C SER A 113 -6.56 13.62 11.21
N TYR A 114 -6.68 13.95 9.93
CA TYR A 114 -6.30 13.03 8.86
C TYR A 114 -4.83 13.28 8.49
N GLU A 115 -4.12 12.23 8.13
CA GLU A 115 -2.69 12.33 7.77
C GLU A 115 -2.52 11.85 6.34
N ARG A 116 -2.06 12.73 5.45
CA ARG A 116 -1.78 12.41 4.05
C ARG A 116 -0.30 12.07 3.90
N GLY A 117 -0.02 10.85 3.46
CA GLY A 117 1.32 10.44 3.02
C GLY A 117 1.56 10.68 1.53
N ASN A 118 2.79 10.41 1.12
CA ASN A 118 3.30 10.54 -0.25
C ASN A 118 3.91 9.22 -0.75
N SER A 119 4.56 9.22 -1.91
CA SER A 119 5.10 7.99 -2.53
C SER A 119 6.06 7.18 -1.64
N TYR A 120 6.86 7.82 -0.78
CA TYR A 120 7.72 7.10 0.18
C TYR A 120 6.87 6.31 1.18
N HIS A 121 5.86 6.97 1.77
CA HIS A 121 4.96 6.39 2.75
C HIS A 121 4.18 5.19 2.18
N TYR A 122 3.64 5.33 0.96
CA TYR A 122 2.88 4.25 0.32
C TYR A 122 3.75 3.05 -0.08
N ALA A 123 5.03 3.25 -0.38
CA ALA A 123 5.97 2.16 -0.61
C ALA A 123 6.27 1.38 0.68
N VAL A 124 6.51 2.09 1.80
CA VAL A 124 6.70 1.47 3.13
C VAL A 124 5.46 0.68 3.56
N LEU A 125 4.27 1.28 3.40
CA LEU A 125 3.00 0.60 3.70
C LEU A 125 2.83 -0.65 2.83
N TYR A 126 3.26 -0.61 1.57
CA TYR A 126 3.07 -1.70 0.61
C TYR A 126 3.87 -2.93 1.05
N ASP A 127 5.17 -2.78 1.32
CA ASP A 127 6.02 -3.87 1.78
C ASP A 127 5.57 -4.39 3.15
N SER A 128 5.25 -3.48 4.07
CA SER A 128 4.78 -3.84 5.42
C SER A 128 3.49 -4.65 5.37
N THR A 129 2.56 -4.27 4.49
CA THR A 129 1.27 -4.96 4.32
C THR A 129 1.43 -6.29 3.62
N HIS A 130 2.25 -6.36 2.57
CA HIS A 130 2.56 -7.61 1.86
C HIS A 130 3.10 -8.66 2.82
N ASN A 131 4.07 -8.25 3.63
CA ASN A 131 4.76 -9.10 4.59
C ASN A 131 3.81 -9.74 5.61
N ILE A 132 2.93 -8.95 6.24
CA ILE A 132 1.99 -9.48 7.23
C ILE A 132 0.90 -10.34 6.59
N VAL A 133 0.47 -10.00 5.37
CA VAL A 133 -0.53 -10.80 4.65
C VAL A 133 0.02 -12.18 4.32
N ASN A 134 1.27 -12.29 3.88
CA ASN A 134 1.90 -13.59 3.63
C ASN A 134 1.99 -14.42 4.91
N VAL A 135 2.47 -13.82 6.01
CA VAL A 135 2.54 -14.49 7.32
C VAL A 135 1.15 -14.98 7.76
N TYR A 136 0.14 -14.13 7.66
CA TYR A 136 -1.23 -14.47 8.04
C TYR A 136 -1.81 -15.58 7.17
N ASN A 137 -1.69 -15.50 5.84
CA ASN A 137 -2.23 -16.50 4.94
C ASN A 137 -1.52 -17.86 5.11
N GLU A 138 -0.20 -17.87 5.29
CA GLU A 138 0.54 -19.10 5.61
C GLU A 138 0.09 -19.71 6.94
N LEU A 139 -0.10 -18.89 7.98
CA LEU A 139 -0.61 -19.35 9.27
C LEU A 139 -2.05 -19.86 9.15
N LEU A 140 -2.92 -19.17 8.40
CA LEU A 140 -4.29 -19.59 8.20
C LEU A 140 -4.37 -20.97 7.52
N ALA A 141 -3.48 -21.23 6.56
CA ALA A 141 -3.40 -22.52 5.88
C ALA A 141 -2.85 -23.66 6.78
N ARG A 142 -1.91 -23.36 7.69
CA ARG A 142 -1.24 -24.35 8.55
C ARG A 142 -1.96 -24.60 9.88
N ASP A 143 -2.32 -23.53 10.57
CA ASP A 143 -3.00 -23.54 11.87
C ASP A 143 -4.00 -22.37 11.96
N PRO A 144 -5.26 -22.58 11.55
CA PRO A 144 -6.31 -21.57 11.62
C PRO A 144 -6.57 -21.00 13.02
N HIS A 145 -6.16 -21.68 14.10
CA HIS A 145 -6.32 -21.17 15.45
C HIS A 145 -5.31 -20.08 15.76
N GLN A 146 -4.04 -20.24 15.39
CA GLN A 146 -3.00 -19.22 15.58
C GLN A 146 -3.21 -18.00 14.68
N ALA A 147 -3.76 -18.19 13.48
CA ALA A 147 -4.09 -17.06 12.60
C ALA A 147 -5.11 -16.08 13.25
N ARG A 148 -5.94 -16.56 14.19
CA ARG A 148 -6.87 -15.71 14.94
C ARG A 148 -6.18 -14.72 15.87
N ASP A 149 -4.92 -14.96 16.23
CA ASP A 149 -4.17 -14.05 17.10
C ASP A 149 -3.71 -12.79 16.35
N ILE A 150 -3.46 -12.90 15.03
CA ILE A 150 -3.13 -11.76 14.16
C ILE A 150 -4.41 -11.05 13.69
N HIS A 151 -5.50 -11.80 13.49
CA HIS A 151 -6.84 -11.27 13.24
C HIS A 151 -6.93 -10.29 12.05
N LEU A 152 -6.34 -10.64 10.90
CA LEU A 152 -6.43 -9.82 9.68
C LEU A 152 -7.77 -9.93 8.96
N SER A 153 -8.48 -11.04 9.16
CA SER A 153 -9.79 -11.29 8.59
C SER A 153 -10.60 -12.24 9.48
N ASN A 154 -11.88 -12.38 9.19
CA ASN A 154 -12.76 -13.39 9.76
C ASN A 154 -12.58 -14.76 9.09
N GLY A 155 -11.38 -15.33 9.19
CA GLY A 155 -11.05 -16.69 8.77
C GLY A 155 -11.02 -16.93 7.26
N VAL A 156 -10.71 -15.90 6.47
CA VAL A 156 -10.51 -15.98 5.02
C VAL A 156 -9.14 -15.47 4.63
N GLU A 157 -8.56 -16.00 3.56
CA GLU A 157 -7.30 -15.48 3.03
C GLU A 157 -7.47 -14.03 2.56
N VAL A 158 -6.44 -13.21 2.82
CA VAL A 158 -6.37 -11.85 2.30
C VAL A 158 -5.75 -11.92 0.91
N ASP A 159 -6.52 -11.59 -0.13
CA ASP A 159 -6.01 -11.40 -1.48
C ASP A 159 -5.29 -10.05 -1.51
N PHE A 160 -3.96 -10.09 -1.43
CA PHE A 160 -3.13 -8.89 -1.36
C PHE A 160 -3.30 -7.98 -2.58
N GLU A 161 -3.48 -8.54 -3.78
CA GLU A 161 -3.67 -7.75 -4.99
C GLU A 161 -5.04 -7.08 -5.00
N ASP A 162 -6.11 -7.77 -4.59
CA ASP A 162 -7.41 -7.13 -4.42
C ASP A 162 -7.37 -6.06 -3.33
N PHE A 163 -6.67 -6.30 -2.23
CA PHE A 163 -6.50 -5.34 -1.15
C PHE A 163 -5.81 -4.06 -1.63
N VAL A 164 -4.68 -4.17 -2.34
CA VAL A 164 -3.96 -3.02 -2.90
C VAL A 164 -4.85 -2.25 -3.90
N ASN A 165 -5.54 -2.94 -4.81
CA ASN A 165 -6.44 -2.27 -5.76
C ASN A 165 -7.61 -1.53 -5.09
N ASN A 166 -8.00 -1.91 -3.87
CA ASN A 166 -9.05 -1.24 -3.12
C ASN A 166 -8.56 -0.03 -2.33
N TYR A 167 -7.37 -0.11 -1.72
CA TYR A 167 -6.96 0.86 -0.70
C TYR A 167 -5.77 1.74 -1.10
N TRP A 168 -4.91 1.34 -2.05
CA TRP A 168 -3.81 2.21 -2.50
C TRP A 168 -4.32 3.29 -3.46
N PRO A 169 -3.93 4.56 -3.26
CA PRO A 169 -4.31 5.64 -4.18
C PRO A 169 -3.57 5.56 -5.51
N HIS A 170 -2.33 5.09 -5.51
CA HIS A 170 -1.51 4.89 -6.70
C HIS A 170 -0.34 3.93 -6.40
N LEU A 171 0.35 3.50 -7.46
CA LEU A 171 1.58 2.70 -7.39
C LEU A 171 2.75 3.38 -8.13
N GLU A 172 2.74 4.71 -8.22
CA GLU A 172 3.76 5.49 -8.94
C GLU A 172 5.21 5.27 -8.43
N PHE A 173 5.41 4.81 -7.20
CA PHE A 173 6.73 4.38 -6.72
C PHE A 173 7.28 3.14 -7.44
N MET A 174 6.44 2.43 -8.23
CA MET A 174 6.81 1.29 -9.07
C MET A 174 7.19 1.69 -10.50
N ILE A 175 7.13 2.97 -10.87
CA ILE A 175 7.55 3.46 -12.19
C ILE A 175 9.00 3.00 -12.48
N LEU A 176 9.25 2.52 -13.70
CA LEU A 176 10.52 1.96 -14.19
C LEU A 176 10.94 0.67 -13.47
N SER A 177 10.00 0.00 -12.79
CA SER A 177 10.24 -1.25 -12.06
C SER A 177 9.25 -2.34 -12.48
N LYS A 178 9.58 -3.60 -12.22
CA LYS A 178 8.72 -4.73 -12.54
C LYS A 178 8.09 -5.30 -11.26
N PRO A 179 6.77 -5.15 -11.05
CA PRO A 179 6.13 -5.69 -9.86
C PRO A 179 5.89 -7.20 -9.94
N ASP A 180 5.93 -7.86 -8.77
CA ASP A 180 5.60 -9.28 -8.62
C ASP A 180 4.09 -9.56 -8.75
N TYR A 181 3.27 -8.51 -8.58
CA TYR A 181 1.81 -8.55 -8.68
C TYR A 181 1.34 -7.67 -9.84
N ALA A 182 0.23 -8.05 -10.49
CA ALA A 182 -0.24 -7.35 -11.68
C ALA A 182 -0.90 -6.00 -11.39
N HIS A 183 -1.59 -5.86 -10.25
CA HIS A 183 -2.30 -4.65 -9.80
C HIS A 183 -2.98 -3.87 -10.94
N PRO A 184 -3.78 -4.52 -11.80
CA PRO A 184 -4.08 -4.02 -13.14
C PRO A 184 -4.84 -2.69 -13.14
N ARG A 185 -5.62 -2.40 -12.07
CA ARG A 185 -6.30 -1.10 -11.92
C ARG A 185 -5.30 0.04 -11.77
N LEU A 186 -4.32 -0.12 -10.88
CA LEU A 186 -3.38 0.95 -10.51
C LEU A 186 -2.19 1.01 -11.48
N MET A 187 -1.80 -0.12 -12.07
CA MET A 187 -0.69 -0.19 -13.02
C MET A 187 -1.00 0.42 -14.38
N GLU A 188 -2.27 0.61 -14.75
CA GLU A 188 -2.61 1.30 -16.00
C GLU A 188 -2.03 2.72 -16.04
N ARG A 189 -2.19 3.47 -14.96
CA ARG A 189 -1.60 4.81 -14.84
C ARG A 189 -0.07 4.78 -14.88
N VAL A 190 0.54 3.79 -14.20
CA VAL A 190 2.00 3.61 -14.21
C VAL A 190 2.49 3.37 -15.64
N ARG A 191 1.85 2.48 -16.40
CA ARG A 191 2.20 2.20 -17.81
C ARG A 191 2.07 3.43 -18.68
N GLN A 192 1.00 4.22 -18.55
CA GLN A 192 0.83 5.46 -19.30
C GLN A 192 1.98 6.45 -19.04
N ILE A 193 2.44 6.54 -17.79
CA ILE A 193 3.59 7.37 -17.43
C ILE A 193 4.88 6.80 -18.04
N GLU A 194 5.09 5.48 -17.97
CA GLU A 194 6.26 4.81 -18.55
C GLU A 194 6.32 4.93 -20.08
N ASP A 195 5.19 4.80 -20.76
CA ASP A 195 5.06 4.97 -22.21
C ASP A 195 5.39 6.42 -22.62
N GLU A 196 4.93 7.40 -21.85
CA GLU A 196 5.27 8.81 -22.08
C GLU A 196 6.77 9.08 -21.85
N ILE A 197 7.35 8.52 -20.78
CA ILE A 197 8.80 8.62 -20.53
C ILE A 197 9.56 8.01 -21.71
N LYS A 198 9.15 6.83 -22.17
CA LYS A 198 9.76 6.13 -23.30
C LYS A 198 9.67 6.94 -24.59
N GLN A 199 8.50 7.50 -24.91
CA GLN A 199 8.33 8.35 -26.10
C GLN A 199 9.27 9.55 -26.06
N ARG A 200 9.43 10.21 -24.91
CA ARG A 200 10.35 11.35 -24.74
C ARG A 200 11.81 10.94 -24.90
N LEU A 201 12.20 9.78 -24.40
CA LEU A 201 13.54 9.22 -24.61
C LEU A 201 13.78 8.93 -26.10
N ASP A 202 12.80 8.36 -26.79
CA ASP A 202 12.84 8.08 -28.23
C ASP A 202 12.95 9.38 -29.06
N ASP A 203 12.36 10.48 -28.57
CA ASP A 203 12.49 11.84 -29.14
C ASP A 203 13.84 12.50 -28.83
N GLY A 204 14.73 11.82 -28.09
CA GLY A 204 16.09 12.27 -27.80
C GLY A 204 16.25 13.10 -26.53
N LEU A 205 15.23 13.18 -25.66
CA LEU A 205 15.35 13.89 -24.38
C LEU A 205 16.25 13.12 -23.40
N PRO A 206 17.07 13.81 -22.60
CA PRO A 206 17.83 13.17 -21.52
C PRO A 206 16.89 12.50 -20.49
N PRO A 207 17.27 11.37 -19.87
CA PRO A 207 16.40 10.62 -18.96
C PRO A 207 15.79 11.42 -17.81
N LEU A 208 16.58 12.27 -17.13
CA LEU A 208 16.07 13.09 -16.04
C LEU A 208 15.09 14.16 -16.51
N GLU A 209 15.27 14.67 -17.73
CA GLU A 209 14.35 15.64 -18.32
C GLU A 209 13.05 14.98 -18.78
N ALA A 210 13.14 13.81 -19.41
CA ALA A 210 11.98 12.99 -19.77
C ALA A 210 11.14 12.67 -18.52
N LEU A 211 11.78 12.21 -17.45
CA LEU A 211 11.13 11.91 -16.18
C LEU A 211 10.47 13.16 -15.56
N ALA A 212 11.17 14.29 -15.51
CA ALA A 212 10.61 15.53 -14.97
C ALA A 212 9.44 16.09 -15.79
N GLN A 213 9.49 15.93 -17.12
CA GLN A 213 8.39 16.34 -18.01
C GLN A 213 7.16 15.43 -17.85
N ALA A 214 7.34 14.11 -17.80
CA ALA A 214 6.27 13.17 -17.47
C ALA A 214 5.70 13.46 -16.07
N GLY A 215 6.56 13.76 -15.10
CA GLY A 215 6.17 14.16 -13.75
C GLY A 215 5.18 15.33 -13.72
N ARG A 216 5.45 16.36 -14.51
CA ARG A 216 4.56 17.52 -14.65
C ARG A 216 3.28 17.20 -15.42
N MET A 217 3.37 16.39 -16.48
CA MET A 217 2.22 16.04 -17.33
C MET A 217 1.18 15.23 -16.57
N PHE A 218 1.63 14.27 -15.76
CA PHE A 218 0.74 13.41 -14.98
C PHE A 218 0.45 13.95 -13.57
N THR A 219 1.04 15.07 -13.18
CA THR A 219 0.90 15.64 -11.83
C THR A 219 1.30 14.62 -10.76
N LEU A 220 2.50 14.05 -10.89
CA LEU A 220 3.01 13.11 -9.89
C LEU A 220 3.18 13.81 -8.54
N ASP A 221 3.03 13.03 -7.47
CA ASP A 221 3.32 13.51 -6.13
C ASP A 221 4.75 14.07 -6.04
N PRO A 222 4.98 15.19 -5.31
CA PRO A 222 6.30 15.83 -5.21
C PRO A 222 7.43 14.90 -4.76
N ALA A 223 7.12 13.85 -3.98
CA ALA A 223 8.09 12.86 -3.53
C ALA A 223 8.41 11.81 -4.60
N THR A 224 7.56 11.60 -5.60
CA THR A 224 7.76 10.56 -6.63
C THR A 224 9.03 10.82 -7.45
N LEU A 225 9.30 12.06 -7.88
CA LEU A 225 10.48 12.35 -8.70
C LEU A 225 11.81 12.19 -7.93
N PRO A 226 11.98 12.71 -6.70
CA PRO A 226 13.13 12.38 -5.85
C PRO A 226 13.29 10.87 -5.62
N LEU A 227 12.19 10.16 -5.32
CA LEU A 227 12.19 8.72 -5.09
C LEU A 227 12.74 7.96 -6.30
N LEU A 228 12.22 8.23 -7.50
CA LEU A 228 12.65 7.55 -8.73
C LEU A 228 14.11 7.87 -9.11
N ARG A 229 14.62 9.03 -8.71
CA ARG A 229 16.03 9.41 -8.89
C ARG A 229 16.96 8.83 -7.81
N ARG A 230 16.39 8.23 -6.77
CA ARG A 230 17.10 7.75 -5.57
C ARG A 230 17.83 8.89 -4.84
N ASP A 231 17.21 10.06 -4.83
CA ASP A 231 17.69 11.16 -4.02
C ASP A 231 17.54 10.80 -2.53
N PRO A 232 18.43 11.29 -1.64
CA PRO A 232 18.21 11.20 -0.19
C PRO A 232 16.85 11.79 0.19
N ILE A 233 16.17 11.18 1.15
CA ILE A 233 14.85 11.64 1.58
C ILE A 233 14.99 12.99 2.26
N ALA A 234 14.44 14.02 1.65
CA ALA A 234 14.39 15.34 2.26
C ALA A 234 13.47 15.30 3.50
N PRO A 235 13.82 15.97 4.62
CA PRO A 235 13.03 15.93 5.84
C PRO A 235 11.54 16.26 5.62
N GLU A 236 11.24 17.24 4.77
CA GLU A 236 9.88 17.64 4.41
C GLU A 236 9.08 16.55 3.69
N LEU A 237 9.76 15.64 2.97
CA LEU A 237 9.12 14.49 2.30
C LEU A 237 8.97 13.28 3.24
N ALA A 238 9.65 13.28 4.39
CA ALA A 238 9.47 12.26 5.42
C ALA A 238 8.31 12.57 6.38
N GLU A 239 7.82 13.82 6.38
CA GLU A 239 6.68 14.24 7.19
C GLU A 239 5.34 13.92 6.51
N LEU A 240 4.31 13.79 7.35
CA LEU A 240 2.92 13.63 6.93
C LEU A 240 2.24 15.00 6.85
N ASP A 241 1.39 15.18 5.83
CA ASP A 241 0.56 16.37 5.68
C ASP A 241 -0.72 16.21 6.54
N SER A 242 -0.77 16.94 7.65
CA SER A 242 -1.87 16.85 8.62
C SER A 242 -3.04 17.74 8.21
N LEU A 243 -4.20 17.13 8.04
CA LEU A 243 -5.44 17.74 7.58
C LEU A 243 -6.47 17.76 8.71
N PRO A 244 -7.23 18.86 8.87
CA PRO A 244 -8.29 18.93 9.85
C PRO A 244 -9.46 17.99 9.48
N LEU A 245 -10.28 17.61 10.47
CA LEU A 245 -11.36 16.63 10.28
C LEU A 245 -12.45 17.12 9.31
N GLU A 246 -12.60 18.43 9.18
CA GLU A 246 -13.57 19.09 8.30
C GLU A 246 -13.27 18.88 6.81
N GLU A 247 -12.03 18.53 6.43
CA GLU A 247 -11.65 18.26 5.04
C GLU A 247 -12.40 17.05 4.45
N ALA A 248 -12.89 16.14 5.31
CA ALA A 248 -13.69 14.98 4.92
C ALA A 248 -13.14 14.28 3.65
N PRO A 249 -11.91 13.71 3.71
CA PRO A 249 -11.16 13.27 2.53
C PRO A 249 -11.90 12.22 1.68
N TYR A 250 -12.81 11.47 2.31
CA TYR A 250 -13.61 10.42 1.67
C TYR A 250 -14.96 10.91 1.12
N SER A 251 -15.32 12.19 1.24
CA SER A 251 -16.60 12.73 0.79
C SER A 251 -16.85 12.51 -0.71
N HIS A 252 -15.79 12.52 -1.52
CA HIS A 252 -15.85 12.23 -2.96
C HIS A 252 -16.37 10.82 -3.27
N LEU A 253 -16.19 9.84 -2.37
CA LEU A 253 -16.64 8.46 -2.56
C LEU A 253 -18.17 8.33 -2.60
N SER A 254 -18.89 9.30 -2.03
CA SER A 254 -20.36 9.37 -2.04
C SER A 254 -20.92 10.09 -3.27
N GLN A 255 -20.07 10.71 -4.10
CA GLN A 255 -20.52 11.37 -5.32
C GLN A 255 -21.02 10.35 -6.34
N ILE A 256 -21.98 10.76 -7.17
CA ILE A 256 -22.54 9.91 -8.22
C ILE A 256 -21.68 9.99 -9.47
N VAL A 257 -21.35 8.83 -10.01
CA VAL A 257 -20.57 8.69 -11.24
C VAL A 257 -21.39 9.24 -12.43
N PRO A 258 -20.77 10.07 -13.30
CA PRO A 258 -21.44 10.66 -14.46
C PRO A 258 -22.00 9.64 -15.46
N GLU A 259 -22.97 10.09 -16.27
CA GLU A 259 -23.74 9.27 -17.23
C GLU A 259 -22.91 8.67 -18.38
N ASP A 260 -21.72 9.21 -18.65
CA ASP A 260 -20.82 8.74 -19.71
C ASP A 260 -19.91 7.57 -19.28
N SER A 261 -20.02 7.13 -18.01
CA SER A 261 -19.27 6.02 -17.45
C SER A 261 -20.06 4.71 -17.46
N PRO A 262 -19.40 3.53 -17.61
CA PRO A 262 -20.06 2.22 -17.43
C PRO A 262 -20.66 1.99 -16.03
N TYR A 263 -20.38 2.89 -15.08
CA TYR A 263 -20.90 2.87 -13.70
C TYR A 263 -21.84 4.03 -13.39
N ALA A 264 -22.38 4.70 -14.41
CA ALA A 264 -23.35 5.79 -14.29
C ALA A 264 -24.44 5.53 -13.24
N GLY A 265 -24.78 6.57 -12.47
CA GLY A 265 -25.84 6.52 -11.45
C GLY A 265 -25.46 5.78 -10.16
N ARG A 266 -24.23 5.27 -10.05
CA ARG A 266 -23.69 4.65 -8.82
C ARG A 266 -22.85 5.64 -8.05
N THR A 267 -22.69 5.44 -6.75
CA THR A 267 -21.65 6.17 -6.01
C THR A 267 -20.27 5.77 -6.53
N VAL A 268 -19.28 6.66 -6.40
CA VAL A 268 -17.89 6.35 -6.73
C VAL A 268 -17.45 5.08 -5.98
N LEU A 269 -17.79 4.95 -4.69
CA LEU A 269 -17.46 3.76 -3.89
C LEU A 269 -18.01 2.45 -4.49
N ASP A 270 -19.28 2.45 -4.90
CA ASP A 270 -19.91 1.29 -5.54
C ASP A 270 -19.24 0.97 -6.87
N ALA A 271 -19.01 1.98 -7.70
CA ALA A 271 -18.32 1.82 -8.98
C ALA A 271 -16.93 1.21 -8.81
N GLU A 272 -16.17 1.63 -7.80
CA GLU A 272 -14.84 1.10 -7.52
C GLU A 272 -14.87 -0.36 -7.08
N TYR A 273 -15.77 -0.76 -6.17
CA TYR A 273 -15.92 -2.16 -5.79
C TYR A 273 -16.38 -3.03 -6.96
N GLU A 274 -17.30 -2.55 -7.79
CA GLU A 274 -17.75 -3.28 -8.98
C GLU A 274 -16.63 -3.41 -10.03
N ALA A 275 -15.77 -2.40 -10.19
CA ALA A 275 -14.59 -2.47 -11.04
C ALA A 275 -13.57 -3.49 -10.54
N ASN A 276 -13.25 -3.46 -9.24
CA ASN A 276 -12.29 -4.39 -8.63
C ASN A 276 -12.82 -5.84 -8.66
N HIS A 277 -14.12 -6.04 -8.47
CA HIS A 277 -14.75 -7.35 -8.64
C HIS A 277 -14.57 -7.92 -10.07
N LYS A 278 -14.78 -7.09 -11.10
CA LYS A 278 -14.56 -7.54 -12.49
C LYS A 278 -13.11 -7.94 -12.74
N ILE A 279 -12.17 -7.19 -12.16
CA ILE A 279 -10.74 -7.51 -12.24
C ILE A 279 -10.43 -8.82 -11.54
N SER A 280 -10.95 -9.06 -10.33
CA SER A 280 -10.70 -10.31 -9.60
C SER A 280 -11.26 -11.54 -10.32
N GLN A 281 -12.40 -11.41 -11.01
CA GLN A 281 -12.95 -12.48 -11.85
C GLN A 281 -12.05 -12.85 -13.04
N LEU A 282 -11.33 -11.89 -13.61
CA LEU A 282 -10.40 -12.15 -14.72
C LEU A 282 -9.12 -12.88 -14.29
N ARG A 283 -8.83 -12.91 -12.98
CA ARG A 283 -7.64 -13.57 -12.41
C ARG A 283 -7.87 -15.04 -12.05
N THR A 284 -9.12 -15.49 -11.92
CA THR A 284 -9.42 -16.91 -11.67
C THR A 284 -9.29 -17.70 -12.97
N PRO A 285 -8.38 -18.67 -13.09
CA PRO A 285 -8.38 -19.56 -14.24
C PRO A 285 -9.68 -20.39 -14.25
N ALA A 286 -10.29 -20.52 -15.43
CA ALA A 286 -11.42 -21.41 -15.67
C ALA A 286 -11.06 -22.89 -15.46
#